data_AF-A0A949UL40-F1
#
_entry.id   AF-A0A949UL40-F1
#
_cell.length_a   1.000
_cell.length_b   1.000
_cell.length_c   1.000
_cell.angle_alpha   90.00
_cell.angle_beta   90.00
_cell.angle_gamma   90.00
#
_symmetry.space_group_name_H-M   'P 1'
#
loop_
_entity.id
_entity.type
_entity.pdbx_description
1 polymer ?
#
loop_
_entity_poly.entity_id
_entity_poly.type
_entity_poly.pdbx_seq_one_letter_code
_entity_poly.pdbx_strand_id
1 'polypeptide(L)'
;ASDALWSLVAFAGVIAVLTTSNNSDANDLKGDLLAVAAMLSWSAYFIFSKDSKKRMTPTEFTAGTALWAALICSPLGIAFGQDMGWPSWKNWGLLIAMALGSGLIGHALMNWSLVRIPLWIGSTFTLLIPVFSALLAWIFLDESLSILQAVAMAVVIGALVMIVRGQRQPA
;
A
#
# COMPACT_ATOMS: atom_id res chain seq x y z
N ALA A 1 10.34 -20.18 11.81
CA ALA A 1 9.60 -19.82 13.05
C ALA A 1 9.82 -18.36 13.44
N SER A 2 11.07 -17.86 13.39
CA SER A 2 11.42 -16.45 13.63
C SER A 2 10.66 -15.47 12.73
N ASP A 3 10.56 -15.75 11.43
CA ASP A 3 10.02 -14.80 10.46
C ASP A 3 8.51 -14.57 10.66
N ALA A 4 7.77 -15.64 10.94
CA ALA A 4 6.34 -15.57 11.25
C ALA A 4 6.08 -14.76 12.53
N LEU A 5 6.92 -14.91 13.56
CA LEU A 5 6.83 -14.11 14.78
C LEU A 5 7.05 -12.63 14.48
N TRP A 6 8.10 -12.28 13.72
CA TRP A 6 8.36 -10.89 13.36
C TRP A 6 7.28 -10.29 12.46
N SER A 7 6.67 -11.08 11.56
CA SER A 7 5.51 -10.63 10.79
C SER A 7 4.30 -10.31 11.69
N LEU A 8 4.04 -11.13 12.72
CA LEU A 8 2.98 -10.86 13.70
C LEU A 8 3.27 -9.60 14.52
N VAL A 9 4.53 -9.40 14.93
CA VAL A 9 4.96 -8.18 15.65
C VAL A 9 4.78 -6.95 14.78
N ALA A 10 5.18 -6.99 13.51
CA ALA A 10 4.98 -5.89 12.57
C ALA A 10 3.48 -5.58 12.37
N PHE A 11 2.64 -6.62 12.25
CA PHE A 11 1.21 -6.47 12.10
C PHE A 11 0.57 -5.81 13.34
N ALA A 12 0.91 -6.27 14.54
CA ALA A 12 0.46 -5.67 15.79
C ALA A 12 0.93 -4.20 15.93
N GLY A 13 2.17 -3.90 15.51
CA GLY A 13 2.69 -2.54 15.47
C GLY A 13 1.88 -1.63 14.55
N VAL A 14 1.51 -2.10 13.35
CA VAL A 14 0.64 -1.33 12.44
C VAL A 14 -0.75 -1.10 13.03
N ILE A 15 -1.35 -2.10 13.69
CA ILE A 15 -2.63 -1.91 14.39
C ILE A 15 -2.50 -0.78 15.42
N ALA A 16 -1.42 -0.77 16.22
CA ALA A 16 -1.18 0.28 17.20
C ALA A 16 -0.99 1.66 16.55
N VAL A 17 -0.32 1.76 15.39
CA VAL A 17 -0.22 3.02 14.63
C VAL A 17 -1.62 3.52 14.22
N LEU A 18 -2.49 2.63 13.74
CA LEU A 18 -3.82 2.98 13.21
C LEU A 18 -4.88 3.23 14.30
N THR A 19 -4.78 2.59 15.46
CA THR A 19 -5.73 2.82 16.56
C THR A 19 -5.41 4.05 17.38
N THR A 20 -4.16 4.54 17.31
CA THR A 20 -3.73 5.77 18.00
C THR A 20 -4.11 7.03 17.22
N SER A 21 -4.33 6.93 15.90
CA SER A 21 -4.92 8.03 15.13
C SER A 21 -6.39 8.23 15.50
N ASN A 22 -6.84 9.50 15.59
CA ASN A 22 -8.22 9.88 15.93
C ASN A 22 -9.24 9.18 15.01
N ASN A 23 -9.80 8.06 15.46
CA ASN A 23 -10.84 7.36 14.75
C ASN A 23 -12.20 7.81 15.28
N SER A 24 -13.02 8.34 14.38
CA SER A 24 -14.46 8.45 14.59
C SER A 24 -15.08 7.06 14.57
N ASP A 25 -15.81 6.70 15.62
CA ASP A 25 -16.55 5.44 15.75
C ASP A 25 -17.63 5.31 14.66
N ALA A 26 -17.25 4.79 13.48
CA ALA A 26 -18.16 4.46 12.41
C ALA A 26 -18.27 2.94 12.30
N ASN A 27 -19.23 2.36 13.01
CA ASN A 27 -19.53 0.93 12.91
C ASN A 27 -20.41 0.68 11.67
N ASP A 28 -19.79 0.50 10.51
CA ASP A 28 -20.47 0.22 9.25
C ASP A 28 -20.04 -1.12 8.64
N LEU A 29 -20.88 -2.14 8.86
CA LEU A 29 -20.68 -3.49 8.32
C LEU A 29 -20.49 -3.51 6.80
N LYS A 30 -21.12 -2.60 6.05
CA LYS A 30 -20.93 -2.53 4.60
C LYS A 30 -19.52 -2.08 4.25
N GLY A 31 -19.00 -1.08 4.97
CA GLY A 31 -17.62 -0.62 4.87
C GLY A 31 -16.63 -1.74 5.19
N ASP A 32 -16.87 -2.49 6.26
CA ASP A 32 -16.03 -3.62 6.65
C ASP A 32 -15.99 -4.72 5.58
N LEU A 33 -17.15 -5.08 5.02
CA LEU A 33 -17.23 -6.08 3.94
C LEU A 33 -16.51 -5.61 2.67
N LEU A 34 -16.63 -4.31 2.33
CA LEU A 34 -15.90 -3.71 1.21
C LEU A 34 -14.39 -3.70 1.47
N ALA A 35 -13.95 -3.45 2.70
CA ALA A 35 -12.53 -3.50 3.08
C ALA A 35 -11.98 -4.93 2.92
N VAL A 36 -12.75 -5.96 3.33
CA VAL A 36 -12.37 -7.37 3.10
C VAL A 36 -12.27 -7.68 1.61
N ALA A 37 -13.25 -7.26 0.80
CA ALA A 37 -13.20 -7.44 -0.64
C ALA A 37 -11.99 -6.74 -1.30
N ALA A 38 -11.65 -5.54 -0.83
CA ALA A 38 -10.47 -4.81 -1.27
C ALA A 38 -9.17 -5.56 -0.91
N MET A 39 -9.05 -6.08 0.31
CA MET A 39 -7.90 -6.88 0.73
C MET A 39 -7.72 -8.18 -0.08
N LEU A 40 -8.82 -8.86 -0.40
CA LEU A 40 -8.81 -10.05 -1.25
C LEU A 40 -8.36 -9.71 -2.68
N SER A 41 -8.89 -8.61 -3.23
CA SER A 41 -8.53 -8.11 -4.56
C SER A 41 -7.04 -7.72 -4.62
N TRP A 42 -6.53 -7.07 -3.57
CA TRP A 42 -5.12 -6.71 -3.45
C TRP A 42 -4.21 -7.93 -3.35
N SER A 43 -4.61 -8.94 -2.57
CA SER A 43 -3.90 -10.20 -2.45
C SER A 43 -3.85 -10.95 -3.79
N ALA A 44 -4.96 -10.97 -4.52
CA ALA A 44 -5.03 -11.53 -5.87
C ALA A 44 -4.12 -10.77 -6.84
N TYR A 45 -4.07 -9.44 -6.77
CA TYR A 45 -3.15 -8.62 -7.56
C TYR A 45 -1.69 -9.04 -7.36
N PHE A 46 -1.25 -9.27 -6.11
CA PHE A 46 0.12 -9.70 -5.81
C PHE A 46 0.43 -11.08 -6.42
N ILE A 47 -0.52 -12.01 -6.37
CA ILE A 47 -0.41 -13.34 -6.97
C ILE A 47 -0.30 -13.22 -8.49
N PHE A 48 -1.21 -12.49 -9.13
CA PHE A 48 -1.20 -12.32 -10.59
C PHE A 48 0.03 -11.55 -11.08
N SER A 49 0.46 -10.50 -10.36
CA SER A 49 1.70 -9.77 -10.64
C SER A 49 2.90 -10.72 -10.67
N LYS A 50 3.03 -11.60 -9.66
CA LYS A 50 4.13 -12.58 -9.68
C LYS A 50 4.00 -13.66 -10.74
N ASP A 51 2.80 -14.19 -10.97
CA ASP A 51 2.61 -15.23 -11.98
C ASP A 51 2.82 -14.68 -13.41
N SER A 52 2.49 -13.41 -13.63
CA SER A 52 2.67 -12.71 -14.91
C SER A 52 4.11 -12.69 -15.40
N LYS A 53 5.11 -12.83 -14.51
CA LYS A 53 6.53 -12.84 -14.85
C LYS A 53 6.92 -13.87 -15.91
N LYS A 54 6.10 -14.91 -16.11
CA LYS A 54 6.29 -15.95 -17.13
C LYS A 54 5.89 -15.49 -18.53
N ARG A 55 5.10 -14.41 -18.66
CA ARG A 55 4.44 -13.99 -19.89
C ARG A 55 4.72 -12.55 -20.28
N MET A 56 5.05 -11.68 -19.32
CA MET A 56 5.26 -10.25 -19.53
C MET A 56 6.23 -9.67 -18.51
N THR A 57 6.80 -8.52 -18.84
CA THR A 57 7.63 -7.73 -17.95
C THR A 57 6.78 -7.02 -16.88
N PRO A 58 7.38 -6.66 -15.72
CA PRO A 58 6.66 -5.90 -14.69
C PRO A 58 6.10 -4.56 -15.18
N THR A 59 6.79 -3.93 -16.13
CA THR A 59 6.36 -2.66 -16.75
C THR A 59 5.13 -2.87 -17.61
N GLU A 60 5.11 -3.92 -18.45
CA GLU A 60 3.92 -4.28 -19.25
C GLU A 60 2.73 -4.63 -18.37
N PHE A 61 2.96 -5.38 -17.28
CA PHE A 61 1.91 -5.69 -16.30
C PHE A 61 1.35 -4.41 -15.66
N THR A 62 2.22 -3.48 -15.25
CA THR A 62 1.82 -2.20 -14.64
C THR A 62 1.05 -1.34 -15.63
N ALA A 63 1.50 -1.24 -16.88
CA ALA A 63 0.80 -0.49 -17.93
C ALA A 63 -0.57 -1.12 -18.25
N GLY A 64 -0.64 -2.44 -18.37
CA GLY A 64 -1.89 -3.16 -18.63
C GLY A 64 -2.91 -2.99 -17.50
N THR A 65 -2.46 -3.09 -16.25
CA THR A 65 -3.33 -2.87 -15.08
C THR A 65 -3.77 -1.42 -14.95
N ALA A 66 -2.91 -0.45 -15.28
CA ALA A 66 -3.29 0.96 -15.34
C ALA A 66 -4.34 1.24 -16.42
N LEU A 67 -4.23 0.62 -17.60
CA LEU A 67 -5.23 0.73 -18.67
C LEU A 67 -6.59 0.15 -18.22
N TRP A 68 -6.60 -1.04 -17.63
CA TRP A 68 -7.82 -1.63 -17.09
C TRP A 68 -8.44 -0.79 -15.98
N ALA A 69 -7.61 -0.25 -15.07
CA ALA A 69 -8.08 0.67 -14.04
C ALA A 69 -8.72 1.91 -14.64
N ALA A 70 -8.10 2.53 -15.66
CA ALA A 70 -8.68 3.67 -16.35
C ALA A 70 -10.03 3.33 -17.02
N LEU A 71 -10.09 2.21 -17.74
CA LEU A 71 -11.31 1.77 -18.43
C LEU A 71 -12.47 1.41 -17.50
N ILE A 72 -12.17 0.87 -16.31
CA ILE A 72 -13.18 0.45 -15.34
C ILE A 72 -13.57 1.61 -14.42
N CYS A 73 -12.59 2.34 -13.87
CA CYS A 73 -12.84 3.40 -12.90
C CYS A 73 -13.47 4.65 -13.54
N SER A 74 -13.16 4.99 -14.80
CA SER A 74 -13.74 6.16 -15.46
C SER A 74 -15.27 6.08 -15.59
N PRO A 75 -15.88 5.03 -16.18
CA PRO A 75 -17.34 4.93 -16.26
C PRO A 75 -17.99 4.75 -14.88
N LEU A 76 -17.33 4.06 -13.94
CA LEU A 76 -17.85 3.94 -12.57
C LEU A 76 -17.90 5.32 -11.88
N GLY A 77 -16.87 6.15 -12.04
CA GLY A 77 -16.88 7.49 -11.48
C GLY A 77 -18.04 8.33 -12.01
N ILE A 78 -18.34 8.25 -13.31
CA ILE A 78 -19.52 8.89 -13.91
C ILE A 78 -20.81 8.32 -13.30
N ALA A 79 -20.92 6.98 -13.22
CA ALA A 79 -22.11 6.31 -12.68
C ALA A 79 -22.37 6.64 -11.20
N PHE A 80 -21.32 6.87 -10.41
CA PHE A 80 -21.39 7.30 -9.02
C PHE A 80 -21.48 8.83 -8.85
N GLY A 81 -21.66 9.58 -9.94
CA GLY A 81 -21.85 11.04 -9.89
C GLY A 81 -20.63 11.81 -9.43
N GLN A 82 -19.42 11.27 -9.61
CA GLN A 82 -18.18 11.99 -9.34
C GLN A 82 -18.00 13.14 -10.34
N ASP A 83 -17.37 14.23 -9.90
CA ASP A 83 -17.05 15.36 -10.77
C ASP A 83 -15.95 14.96 -11.77
N MET A 84 -16.33 14.89 -13.05
CA MET A 84 -15.46 14.60 -14.19
C MET A 84 -15.17 15.87 -15.02
N GLY A 85 -15.42 17.04 -14.45
CA GLY A 85 -15.11 18.33 -15.06
C GLY A 85 -13.61 18.53 -15.28
N TRP A 86 -13.27 19.49 -16.14
CA TRP A 86 -11.88 19.79 -16.44
C TRP A 86 -11.16 20.34 -15.18
N PRO A 87 -10.05 19.71 -14.72
CA PRO A 87 -9.36 20.17 -13.54
C PRO A 87 -8.74 21.55 -13.71
N SER A 88 -8.63 22.30 -12.61
CA SER A 88 -7.81 23.53 -12.59
C SER A 88 -6.33 23.23 -12.88
N TRP A 89 -5.57 24.23 -13.31
CA TRP A 89 -4.14 24.04 -13.63
C TRP A 89 -3.31 23.55 -12.42
N LYS A 90 -3.68 23.99 -11.21
CA LYS A 90 -3.07 23.49 -9.97
C LYS A 90 -3.38 22.00 -9.76
N ASN A 91 -4.62 21.59 -9.98
CA ASN A 91 -5.04 20.20 -9.82
C ASN A 91 -4.39 19.29 -10.86
N TRP A 92 -4.17 19.79 -12.09
CA TRP A 92 -3.37 19.06 -13.09
C TRP A 92 -1.96 18.74 -12.60
N GLY A 93 -1.28 19.69 -11.95
CA GLY A 93 0.02 19.45 -11.33
C GLY A 93 -0.01 18.30 -10.31
N LEU A 94 -1.03 18.27 -9.45
CA LEU A 94 -1.22 17.20 -8.46
C LEU A 94 -1.56 15.86 -9.12
N LEU A 95 -2.44 15.85 -10.11
CA LEU A 95 -2.82 14.64 -10.86
C LEU A 95 -1.62 14.03 -11.58
N ILE A 96 -0.80 14.86 -12.22
CA ILE A 96 0.44 14.41 -12.89
C ILE A 96 1.43 13.88 -11.85
N ALA A 97 1.61 14.58 -10.73
CA ALA A 97 2.48 14.12 -9.65
C ALA A 97 2.05 12.76 -9.09
N MET A 98 0.74 12.56 -8.89
CA MET A 98 0.18 11.27 -8.46
C MET A 98 0.35 10.19 -9.53
N ALA A 99 0.01 10.49 -10.79
CA ALA A 99 0.10 9.56 -11.90
C ALA A 99 1.54 9.09 -12.15
N LEU A 100 2.52 9.99 -12.09
CA LEU A 100 3.93 9.65 -12.28
C LEU A 100 4.54 9.04 -11.02
N GLY A 101 4.34 9.67 -9.86
CA GLY A 101 4.97 9.28 -8.60
C GLY A 101 4.45 7.95 -8.07
N SER A 102 3.22 7.92 -7.57
CA SER A 102 2.66 6.68 -7.01
C SER A 102 2.14 5.75 -8.10
N GLY A 103 1.47 6.28 -9.12
CA GLY A 103 0.87 5.51 -10.20
C GLY A 103 1.91 4.72 -10.99
N LEU A 104 2.81 5.39 -11.69
CA LEU A 104 3.77 4.75 -12.58
C LEU A 104 5.00 4.25 -11.82
N ILE A 105 5.76 5.15 -11.18
CA ILE A 105 7.06 4.81 -10.57
C ILE A 105 6.85 3.85 -9.39
N GLY A 106 5.94 4.18 -8.47
CA GLY A 106 5.63 3.37 -7.29
C GLY A 106 5.19 1.94 -7.64
N HIS A 107 4.15 1.79 -8.48
CA HIS A 107 3.67 0.46 -8.86
C HIS A 107 4.66 -0.29 -9.74
N ALA A 108 5.41 0.37 -10.63
CA ALA A 108 6.42 -0.30 -11.44
C ALA A 108 7.54 -0.87 -10.58
N LEU A 109 8.05 -0.10 -9.60
CA LEU A 109 9.05 -0.58 -8.65
C LEU A 109 8.51 -1.71 -7.76
N MET A 110 7.26 -1.58 -7.30
CA MET A 110 6.59 -2.62 -6.52
C MET A 110 6.50 -3.92 -7.33
N ASN A 111 5.92 -3.90 -8.53
CA ASN A 111 5.79 -5.08 -9.38
C ASN A 111 7.14 -5.64 -9.82
N TRP A 112 8.12 -4.76 -10.07
CA TRP A 112 9.49 -5.18 -10.34
C TRP A 112 10.10 -5.94 -9.15
N SER A 113 9.87 -5.49 -7.92
CA SER A 113 10.37 -6.19 -6.73
C SER A 113 9.62 -7.51 -6.49
N LEU A 114 8.30 -7.54 -6.65
CA LEU A 114 7.43 -8.67 -6.31
C LEU A 114 7.76 -9.95 -7.09
N VAL A 115 8.20 -9.83 -8.35
CA VAL A 115 8.58 -10.99 -9.16
C VAL A 115 9.92 -11.61 -8.71
N ARG A 116 10.73 -10.86 -7.94
CA ARG A 116 12.09 -11.21 -7.49
C ARG A 116 12.16 -11.69 -6.03
N ILE A 117 11.16 -11.39 -5.21
CA ILE A 117 11.12 -11.79 -3.80
C ILE A 117 9.96 -12.76 -3.51
N PRO A 118 10.01 -13.53 -2.41
CA PRO A 118 8.84 -14.26 -1.90
C PRO A 118 7.62 -13.34 -1.70
N LEU A 119 6.42 -13.83 -2.04
CA LEU A 119 5.17 -13.04 -1.98
C LEU A 119 4.89 -12.50 -0.58
N TRP A 120 5.06 -13.37 0.40
CA TRP A 120 4.77 -13.05 1.79
C TRP A 120 5.67 -11.93 2.31
N ILE A 121 6.93 -11.83 1.83
CA ILE A 121 7.83 -10.73 2.18
C ILE A 121 7.34 -9.44 1.54
N GLY A 122 7.07 -9.46 0.23
CA GLY A 122 6.55 -8.28 -0.48
C GLY A 122 5.26 -7.75 0.16
N SER A 123 4.36 -8.65 0.55
CA SER A 123 3.14 -8.29 1.28
C SER A 123 3.43 -7.79 2.69
N THR A 124 4.38 -8.36 3.43
CA THR A 124 4.72 -7.87 4.78
C THR A 124 5.33 -6.46 4.72
N PHE A 125 6.08 -6.13 3.66
CA PHE A 125 6.67 -4.81 3.47
C PHE A 125 5.63 -3.70 3.25
N THR A 126 4.40 -4.01 2.85
CA THR A 126 3.35 -2.98 2.74
C THR A 126 2.93 -2.43 4.10
N LEU A 127 3.32 -3.09 5.22
CA LEU A 127 3.18 -2.56 6.57
C LEU A 127 4.01 -1.28 6.80
N LEU A 128 4.96 -0.96 5.92
CA LEU A 128 5.65 0.33 5.94
C LEU A 128 4.78 1.49 5.43
N ILE A 129 3.73 1.22 4.64
CA ILE A 129 2.84 2.27 4.12
C ILE A 129 2.27 3.14 5.26
N PRO A 130 1.60 2.60 6.29
CA PRO A 130 1.06 3.42 7.37
C PRO A 130 2.15 4.17 8.16
N VAL A 131 3.35 3.60 8.28
CA VAL A 131 4.50 4.26 8.93
C VAL A 131 4.93 5.49 8.13
N PHE A 132 5.16 5.34 6.82
CA PHE A 132 5.54 6.47 5.96
C PHE A 132 4.40 7.47 5.81
N SER A 133 3.15 7.02 5.71
CA SER A 133 1.98 7.91 5.66
C SER A 133 1.91 8.81 6.90
N ALA A 134 2.07 8.24 8.11
CA ALA A 134 2.10 9.02 9.35
C ALA A 134 3.28 10.01 9.40
N LEU A 135 4.48 9.58 9.01
CA LEU A 135 5.65 10.45 8.99
C LEU A 135 5.51 11.60 7.99
N LEU A 136 4.98 11.33 6.79
CA LEU A 136 4.75 12.36 5.78
C LEU A 136 3.63 13.31 6.20
N ALA A 137 2.58 12.81 6.86
CA ALA A 137 1.53 13.66 7.41
C ALA A 137 2.07 14.61 8.49
N TRP A 138 2.92 14.12 9.39
CA TRP A 138 3.59 14.97 10.37
C TRP A 138 4.48 16.05 9.73
N ILE A 139 5.25 15.70 8.69
CA ILE A 139 6.19 16.63 8.05
C ILE A 139 5.48 17.66 7.15
N PHE A 140 4.49 17.23 6.37
CA PHE A 140 3.91 18.03 5.29
C PHE A 140 2.50 18.55 5.59
N LEU A 141 1.75 17.90 6.47
CA LEU A 141 0.39 18.29 6.86
C LEU A 141 0.31 18.88 8.28
N ASP A 142 1.43 19.02 8.98
CA ASP A 142 1.52 19.55 10.35
C ASP A 142 0.67 18.76 11.37
N GLU A 143 0.44 17.46 11.09
CA GLU A 143 -0.30 16.56 12.00
C GLU A 143 0.56 16.16 13.20
N SER A 144 0.04 16.25 14.42
CA SER A 144 0.80 15.88 15.61
C SER A 144 1.11 14.37 15.66
N LEU A 145 2.39 14.02 15.81
CA LEU A 145 2.82 12.64 16.01
C LEU A 145 2.90 12.31 17.51
N SER A 146 2.10 11.36 17.97
CA SER A 146 2.14 10.93 19.38
C SER A 146 3.36 10.05 19.67
N ILE A 147 3.82 10.06 20.92
CA ILE A 147 4.92 9.18 21.38
C ILE A 147 4.57 7.70 21.15
N LEU A 148 3.31 7.31 21.40
CA LEU A 148 2.86 5.94 21.19
C LEU A 148 2.94 5.53 19.72
N GLN A 149 2.53 6.42 18.81
CA GLN A 149 2.63 6.21 17.36
C GLN A 149 4.10 6.10 16.93
N ALA A 150 4.99 6.94 17.47
CA ALA A 150 6.43 6.86 17.22
C ALA A 150 7.04 5.53 17.66
N VAL A 151 6.68 5.03 18.85
CA VAL A 151 7.12 3.72 19.34
C VAL A 151 6.58 2.60 18.46
N ALA A 152 5.29 2.64 18.11
CA ALA A 152 4.68 1.64 17.24
C ALA A 152 5.36 1.58 15.86
N MET A 153 5.67 2.74 15.26
CA MET A 153 6.43 2.82 14.02
C MET A 153 7.84 2.20 14.16
N ALA A 154 8.54 2.48 15.26
CA ALA A 154 9.85 1.90 15.51
C ALA A 154 9.79 0.36 15.64
N VAL A 155 8.74 -0.18 16.26
CA VAL A 155 8.49 -1.63 16.36
C VAL A 155 8.29 -2.25 14.97
N VAL A 156 7.49 -1.62 14.10
CA VAL A 156 7.26 -2.10 12.72
C VAL A 156 8.58 -2.14 11.95
N ILE A 157 9.36 -1.06 11.99
CA ILE A 157 10.66 -0.98 11.30
C ILE A 157 11.62 -2.05 11.85
N GLY A 158 11.73 -2.18 13.17
CA GLY A 158 12.58 -3.16 13.82
C GLY A 158 12.25 -4.60 13.42
N ALA A 159 10.96 -4.95 13.43
CA ALA A 159 10.50 -6.27 13.02
C ALA A 159 10.85 -6.59 11.56
N LEU A 160 10.65 -5.63 10.65
CA LEU A 160 10.99 -5.80 9.24
C LEU A 160 12.51 -5.93 9.03
N VAL A 161 13.33 -5.17 9.76
CA VAL A 161 14.80 -5.32 9.73
C VAL A 161 15.21 -6.73 10.14
N MET A 162 14.57 -7.30 11.17
CA MET A 162 14.85 -8.68 11.60
C MET A 162 14.48 -9.71 10.54
N ILE A 163 13.34 -9.55 9.85
CA ILE A 163 12.96 -10.40 8.71
C ILE A 163 14.02 -10.35 7.62
N VAL A 164 14.47 -9.16 7.22
CA VAL A 164 15.51 -8.99 6.19
C VAL A 164 16.84 -9.60 6.60
N ARG A 165 17.22 -9.49 7.87
CA ARG A 165 18.46 -10.08 8.38
C ARG A 165 18.39 -11.61 8.39
N GLY A 166 17.25 -12.18 8.79
CA GLY A 166 17.02 -13.63 8.76
C GLY A 166 17.11 -14.21 7.34
N GLN A 167 16.67 -13.46 6.33
CA GLN A 167 16.75 -13.85 4.92
C GLN A 167 18.18 -13.87 4.35
N ARG A 168 19.10 -13.07 4.90
CA ARG A 168 20.50 -12.98 4.43
C ARG A 168 21.39 -14.09 4.97
N GLN A 169 20.97 -14.76 6.03
CA GLN A 169 21.71 -15.89 6.60
C GLN A 169 21.16 -17.17 5.96
N PRO A 170 21.89 -17.83 5.05
CA PRO A 170 21.49 -19.17 4.62
C PRO A 170 21.54 -20.07 5.86
N ALA A 171 20.45 -20.79 6.09
CA ALA A 171 20.39 -21.88 7.06
C ALA A 171 21.38 -22.99 6.70
#